data_AF-A0A0J7IF36-F1
#
_entry.id   AF-A0A0J7IF36-F1
#
_cell.length_a   1.000
_cell.length_b   1.000
_cell.length_c   1.000
_cell.angle_alpha   90.00
_cell.angle_beta   90.00
_cell.angle_gamma   90.00
#
_symmetry.space_group_name_H-M   'P 1'
#
loop_
_entity.id
_entity.type
_entity.pdbx_description
1 polymer ?
#
loop_
_entity_poly.entity_id
_entity_poly.type
_entity_poly.pdbx_seq_one_letter_code
_entity_poly.pdbx_strand_id
1 'polypeptide(L)'
;MKKITTVLMILMILITCGNVASSRNHEVQTKTEKKDTLIALNNNISLYYASYNNNMKLWYNLYIVNKNKRIKIDKGNKYKGTGSELFSSLSPNANYVVVDAIIKDYVHESDKDSTLHENYTCAIIDVKKAKIVKQMQQDCDGSWNKKNQWVSSGGKVVFGQQ
;
A
#
# COMPACT_ATOMS: atom_id res chain seq x y z
N MET A 1 -71.81 25.20 -54.87
CA MET A 1 -71.04 26.42 -55.21
C MET A 1 -70.74 27.12 -53.88
N LYS A 2 -69.53 27.44 -53.44
CA LYS A 2 -68.17 27.51 -53.98
C LYS A 2 -67.21 27.04 -52.88
N LYS A 3 -66.10 26.42 -53.29
CA LYS A 3 -64.94 26.11 -52.45
C LYS A 3 -64.28 27.43 -52.01
N ILE A 4 -63.90 27.54 -50.74
CA ILE A 4 -62.95 28.57 -50.28
C ILE A 4 -61.77 27.82 -49.67
N THR A 5 -60.73 27.73 -50.47
CA THR A 5 -59.36 27.37 -50.11
C THR A 5 -58.80 28.41 -49.16
N THR A 6 -58.49 28.02 -47.93
CA THR A 6 -57.72 28.86 -47.00
C THR A 6 -56.28 28.37 -46.96
N VAL A 7 -55.39 29.29 -47.32
CA VAL A 7 -53.97 29.11 -47.53
C VAL A 7 -53.22 28.95 -46.21
N LEU A 8 -52.34 27.97 -46.22
CA LEU A 8 -51.30 27.61 -45.26
C LEU A 8 -50.42 28.83 -44.88
N MET A 9 -50.40 29.23 -43.61
CA MET A 9 -49.32 30.03 -43.02
C MET A 9 -48.58 29.17 -42.02
N ILE A 10 -47.47 28.56 -42.46
CA ILE A 10 -46.49 27.94 -41.58
C ILE A 10 -45.64 29.07 -41.00
N LEU A 11 -45.80 29.30 -39.70
CA LEU A 11 -44.94 30.16 -38.91
C LEU A 11 -43.62 29.43 -38.67
N MET A 12 -42.60 29.73 -39.48
CA MET A 12 -41.22 29.32 -39.26
C MET A 12 -40.66 30.10 -38.06
N ILE A 13 -40.73 29.51 -36.87
CA ILE A 13 -39.98 30.01 -35.71
C ILE A 13 -38.51 29.62 -35.91
N LEU A 14 -37.71 30.61 -36.29
CA LEU A 14 -36.26 30.55 -36.25
C LEU A 14 -35.80 30.44 -34.79
N ILE A 15 -35.63 29.21 -34.29
CA ILE A 15 -34.90 28.97 -33.05
C ILE A 15 -33.43 29.12 -33.41
N THR A 16 -32.89 30.31 -33.12
CA THR A 16 -31.46 30.59 -33.18
C THR A 16 -30.70 29.55 -32.36
N CYS A 17 -29.70 28.92 -32.99
CA CYS A 17 -28.71 28.07 -32.33
C CYS A 17 -28.11 28.80 -31.13
N GLY A 18 -28.60 28.48 -29.94
CA GLY A 18 -27.84 28.68 -28.72
C GLY A 18 -26.67 27.71 -28.76
N ASN A 19 -25.50 28.17 -29.18
CA ASN A 19 -24.24 27.50 -28.89
C ASN A 19 -24.05 27.53 -27.37
N VAL A 20 -24.73 26.63 -26.64
CA VAL A 20 -24.21 26.19 -25.36
C VAL A 20 -23.02 25.34 -25.72
N ALA A 21 -21.85 25.98 -25.82
CA ALA A 21 -20.59 25.29 -25.76
C ALA A 21 -20.62 24.51 -24.44
N SER A 22 -20.97 23.23 -24.54
CA SER A 22 -20.75 22.26 -23.48
C SER A 22 -19.27 22.35 -23.18
N SER A 23 -18.90 23.05 -22.12
CA SER A 23 -17.58 22.93 -21.53
C SER A 23 -17.46 21.46 -21.15
N ARG A 24 -16.84 20.69 -22.05
CA ARG A 24 -16.23 19.43 -21.68
C ARG A 24 -15.12 19.85 -20.73
N ASN A 25 -15.46 19.98 -19.45
CA ASN A 25 -14.50 19.77 -18.39
C ASN A 25 -13.97 18.37 -18.67
N HIS A 26 -12.83 18.31 -19.37
CA HIS A 26 -11.91 17.21 -19.21
C HIS A 26 -11.51 17.28 -17.73
N GLU A 27 -12.35 16.70 -16.88
CA GLU A 27 -11.93 16.23 -15.58
C GLU A 27 -10.79 15.27 -15.92
N VAL A 28 -9.57 15.80 -15.82
CA VAL A 28 -8.36 15.02 -15.94
C VAL A 28 -8.50 14.00 -14.83
N GLN A 29 -8.97 12.81 -15.17
CA GLN A 29 -8.83 11.64 -14.32
C GLN A 29 -7.33 11.47 -14.16
N THR A 30 -6.78 12.08 -13.12
CA THR A 30 -5.44 11.85 -12.63
C THR A 30 -5.42 10.40 -12.20
N LYS A 31 -5.16 9.49 -13.15
CA LYS A 31 -4.83 8.11 -12.86
C LYS A 31 -3.64 8.16 -11.92
N THR A 32 -3.88 7.96 -10.63
CA THR A 32 -2.81 7.80 -9.66
C THR A 32 -2.04 6.54 -10.06
N GLU A 33 -0.83 6.71 -10.58
CA GLU A 33 0.04 5.59 -10.90
C GLU A 33 0.26 4.77 -9.62
N LYS A 34 -0.14 3.49 -9.67
CA LYS A 34 0.13 2.57 -8.56
C LYS A 34 1.63 2.28 -8.56
N LYS A 35 2.32 2.72 -7.49
CA LYS A 35 3.70 2.33 -7.21
C LYS A 35 3.71 1.03 -6.41
N ASP A 36 4.40 0.02 -6.92
CA ASP A 36 4.74 -1.22 -6.22
C ASP A 36 6.27 -1.44 -6.21
N THR A 37 6.75 -2.39 -5.42
CA THR A 37 8.17 -2.75 -5.39
C THR A 37 8.40 -4.20 -4.99
N LEU A 38 9.53 -4.77 -5.44
CA LEU A 38 9.97 -6.13 -5.17
C LEU A 38 11.40 -6.11 -4.61
N ILE A 39 11.62 -6.72 -3.45
CA ILE A 39 12.93 -6.87 -2.82
C ILE A 39 13.32 -8.34 -2.87
N ALA A 40 14.39 -8.67 -3.61
CA ALA A 40 14.96 -10.01 -3.57
C ALA A 40 15.69 -10.24 -2.25
N LEU A 41 15.32 -11.30 -1.50
CA LEU A 41 16.04 -11.71 -0.29
C LEU A 41 17.09 -12.78 -0.59
N ASN A 42 16.75 -13.68 -1.53
CA ASN A 42 17.66 -14.65 -2.14
C ASN A 42 17.09 -15.10 -3.49
N ASN A 43 17.68 -16.14 -4.10
CA ASN A 43 17.27 -16.65 -5.43
C ASN A 43 15.81 -17.12 -5.51
N ASN A 44 15.19 -17.49 -4.38
CA ASN A 44 13.86 -18.12 -4.37
C ASN A 44 12.81 -17.31 -3.62
N ILE A 45 13.22 -16.34 -2.81
CA ILE A 45 12.36 -15.60 -1.89
C ILE A 45 12.52 -14.10 -2.15
N SER A 46 11.39 -13.43 -2.28
CA SER A 46 11.32 -11.98 -2.38
C SER A 46 10.16 -11.43 -1.55
N LEU A 47 10.26 -10.17 -1.16
CA LEU A 47 9.16 -9.40 -0.59
C LEU A 47 8.56 -8.53 -1.67
N TYR A 48 7.23 -8.50 -1.76
CA TYR A 48 6.52 -7.64 -2.68
C TYR A 48 5.60 -6.69 -1.91
N TYR A 49 5.71 -5.40 -2.17
CA TYR A 49 4.84 -4.37 -1.61
C TYR A 49 3.98 -3.79 -2.72
N ALA A 50 2.65 -3.97 -2.61
CA ALA A 50 1.73 -3.67 -3.72
C ALA A 50 1.30 -2.19 -3.81
N SER A 51 1.75 -1.34 -2.89
CA SER A 51 1.34 0.07 -2.85
C SER A 51 2.33 0.93 -2.06
N TYR A 52 2.52 2.17 -2.51
CA TYR A 52 3.24 3.22 -1.79
C TYR A 52 2.30 4.37 -1.42
N ASN A 53 2.38 4.85 -0.18
CA ASN A 53 1.68 6.06 0.26
C ASN A 53 2.66 7.24 0.18
N ASN A 54 2.42 8.20 -0.72
CA ASN A 54 3.30 9.35 -0.90
C ASN A 54 3.32 10.29 0.32
N ASN A 55 2.22 10.42 1.06
CA ASN A 55 2.12 11.29 2.23
C ASN A 55 2.93 10.73 3.40
N MET A 56 2.73 9.43 3.68
CA MET A 56 3.44 8.73 4.77
C MET A 56 4.87 8.32 4.40
N LYS A 57 5.21 8.35 3.10
CA LYS A 57 6.46 7.84 2.53
C LYS A 57 6.75 6.38 2.91
N LEU A 58 5.72 5.54 2.90
CA LEU A 58 5.80 4.14 3.32
C LEU A 58 5.20 3.20 2.28
N TRP A 59 5.79 2.01 2.19
CA TRP A 59 5.29 0.90 1.40
C TRP A 59 4.36 0.01 2.21
N TYR A 60 3.28 -0.45 1.59
CA TYR A 60 2.20 -1.22 2.23
C TYR A 60 1.84 -2.46 1.42
N ASN A 61 0.93 -3.27 1.97
CA ASN A 61 0.42 -4.48 1.36
C ASN A 61 1.56 -5.45 1.04
N LEU A 62 2.20 -5.94 2.10
CA LEU A 62 3.33 -6.88 2.01
C LEU A 62 2.86 -8.29 1.63
N TYR A 63 3.61 -8.90 0.72
CA TYR A 63 3.49 -10.28 0.28
C TYR A 63 4.87 -10.95 0.33
N ILE A 64 4.88 -12.25 0.61
CA ILE A 64 6.03 -13.10 0.32
C ILE A 64 5.83 -13.72 -1.05
N VAL A 65 6.86 -13.64 -1.87
CA VAL A 65 6.98 -14.36 -3.15
C VAL A 65 7.98 -15.48 -2.95
N ASN A 66 7.53 -16.73 -3.03
CA ASN A 66 8.39 -17.91 -2.90
C ASN A 66 8.15 -18.84 -4.10
N LYS A 67 9.19 -19.10 -4.91
CA LYS A 67 9.09 -19.91 -6.15
C LYS A 67 7.89 -19.50 -7.01
N ASN A 68 7.73 -18.20 -7.25
CA ASN A 68 6.64 -17.57 -8.00
C ASN A 68 5.24 -17.61 -7.36
N LYS A 69 5.09 -18.23 -6.18
CA LYS A 69 3.84 -18.15 -5.41
C LYS A 69 3.87 -16.89 -4.55
N ARG A 70 2.95 -15.96 -4.84
CA ARG A 70 2.71 -14.75 -4.05
C ARG A 70 1.67 -15.04 -2.97
N ILE A 71 2.01 -14.78 -1.71
CA ILE A 71 1.12 -14.99 -0.56
C ILE A 71 1.09 -13.70 0.27
N LYS A 72 -0.11 -13.19 0.53
CA LYS A 72 -0.29 -11.99 1.34
C LYS A 72 0.10 -12.29 2.78
N ILE A 73 0.79 -11.35 3.42
CA ILE A 73 1.03 -11.41 4.87
C ILE A 73 -0.19 -10.78 5.56
N ASP A 74 -1.24 -11.59 5.74
CA ASP A 74 -2.49 -11.20 6.40
C ASP A 74 -2.88 -12.11 7.57
N LYS A 75 -2.19 -13.25 7.72
CA LYS A 75 -2.44 -14.22 8.79
C LYS A 75 -1.64 -13.83 10.02
N GLY A 76 -2.29 -13.20 11.00
CA GLY A 76 -1.68 -12.86 12.28
C GLY A 76 -2.48 -11.79 13.01
N ASN A 77 -2.41 -11.80 14.33
CA ASN A 77 -3.05 -10.77 15.14
C ASN A 77 -2.06 -9.59 15.18
N LYS A 78 -2.46 -8.40 14.70
CA LYS A 78 -1.85 -7.06 14.89
C LYS A 78 -1.12 -6.37 13.72
N TYR A 79 -0.86 -7.03 12.58
CA TYR A 79 -0.22 -6.39 11.42
C TYR A 79 -1.23 -5.99 10.34
N LYS A 80 -2.26 -5.23 10.73
CA LYS A 80 -3.13 -4.61 9.73
C LYS A 80 -2.65 -3.18 9.54
N GLY A 81 -2.09 -2.88 8.37
CA GLY A 81 -1.78 -1.50 7.99
C GLY A 81 -0.45 -0.94 8.50
N THR A 82 0.54 -1.77 8.80
CA THR A 82 1.90 -1.29 9.06
C THR A 82 2.65 -1.12 7.74
N GLY A 83 3.29 0.04 7.59
CA GLY A 83 4.11 0.39 6.43
C GLY A 83 5.56 -0.01 6.62
N SER A 84 6.36 0.17 5.57
CA SER A 84 7.77 -0.17 5.55
C SER A 84 8.59 0.87 4.79
N GLU A 85 9.82 1.10 5.25
CA GLU A 85 10.88 1.82 4.54
C GLU A 85 11.81 0.87 3.78
N LEU A 86 11.35 -0.38 3.58
CA LEU A 86 11.99 -1.46 2.84
C LEU A 86 13.14 -2.16 3.57
N PHE A 87 13.31 -1.99 4.88
CA PHE A 87 14.24 -2.82 5.63
C PHE A 87 13.80 -4.28 5.58
N SER A 88 14.77 -5.17 5.37
CA SER A 88 14.56 -6.60 5.51
C SER A 88 15.85 -7.34 5.87
N SER A 89 15.72 -8.42 6.65
CA SER A 89 16.83 -9.30 6.99
C SER A 89 16.37 -10.75 7.04
N LEU A 90 16.88 -11.57 6.12
CA LEU A 90 16.53 -13.00 6.00
C LEU A 90 17.41 -13.84 6.94
N SER A 91 16.80 -14.79 7.64
CA SER A 91 17.54 -15.76 8.47
C SER A 91 18.43 -16.67 7.61
N PRO A 92 19.54 -17.21 8.14
CA PRO A 92 20.45 -18.07 7.36
C PRO A 92 19.77 -19.28 6.72
N ASN A 93 18.79 -19.88 7.41
CA ASN A 93 18.00 -21.00 6.89
C ASN A 93 16.79 -20.57 6.03
N ALA A 94 16.63 -19.28 5.77
CA ALA A 94 15.56 -18.67 4.99
C ALA A 94 14.12 -18.97 5.47
N ASN A 95 13.96 -19.43 6.72
CA ASN A 95 12.66 -19.71 7.31
C ASN A 95 11.98 -18.47 7.88
N TYR A 96 12.76 -17.45 8.21
CA TYR A 96 12.27 -16.23 8.84
C TYR A 96 12.85 -14.99 8.16
N VAL A 97 12.07 -13.91 8.15
CA VAL A 97 12.53 -12.59 7.71
C VAL A 97 12.08 -11.55 8.70
N VAL A 98 12.98 -10.64 9.08
CA VAL A 98 12.63 -9.42 9.80
C VAL A 98 12.33 -8.33 8.77
N VAL A 99 11.25 -7.57 8.97
CA VAL A 99 10.87 -6.42 8.13
C VAL A 99 10.43 -5.26 9.00
N ASP A 100 10.44 -4.04 8.46
CA ASP A 100 9.76 -2.90 9.09
C ASP A 100 8.27 -3.15 9.28
N ALA A 101 7.73 -2.56 10.34
CA ALA A 101 6.33 -2.62 10.72
C ALA A 101 5.90 -1.24 11.25
N ILE A 102 6.16 -0.19 10.48
CA ILE A 102 6.00 1.20 10.90
C ILE A 102 4.53 1.59 10.92
N ILE A 103 4.07 2.23 11.99
CA ILE A 103 2.74 2.82 12.08
C ILE A 103 2.91 4.34 12.03
N LYS A 104 2.38 4.98 10.98
CA LYS A 104 2.29 6.43 10.85
C LYS A 104 0.83 6.83 10.81
N ASP A 105 0.43 7.72 11.70
CA ASP A 105 -0.95 8.25 11.74
C ASP A 105 -0.98 9.70 12.20
N TYR A 106 -1.97 10.46 11.74
CA TYR A 106 -2.20 11.83 12.18
C TYR A 106 -3.17 11.81 13.37
N VAL A 107 -2.74 12.35 14.52
CA VAL A 107 -3.61 12.43 15.71
C VAL A 107 -4.59 13.60 15.62
N HIS A 108 -4.24 14.63 14.86
CA HIS A 108 -5.10 15.74 14.46
C HIS A 108 -4.89 15.97 12.97
N GLU A 109 -5.90 15.77 12.14
CA GLU A 109 -5.88 16.25 10.75
C GLU A 109 -6.60 17.60 10.71
N SER A 110 -5.84 18.69 10.63
CA SER A 110 -6.39 20.02 10.38
C SER A 110 -5.43 20.85 9.53
N ASP A 111 -5.99 21.81 8.78
CA ASP A 111 -5.22 22.71 7.91
C ASP A 111 -4.19 23.57 8.66
N LYS A 112 -4.31 23.67 9.99
CA LYS A 112 -3.51 24.55 10.85
C LYS A 112 -2.57 23.81 11.78
N ASP A 113 -2.95 22.63 12.22
CA ASP A 113 -2.18 21.83 13.16
C ASP A 113 -2.40 20.35 12.86
N SER A 114 -1.41 19.75 12.20
CA SER A 114 -1.36 18.32 11.97
C SER A 114 -0.09 17.74 12.58
N THR A 115 -0.25 16.90 13.60
CA THR A 115 0.88 16.19 14.23
C THR A 115 0.90 14.75 13.74
N LEU A 116 1.96 14.40 13.00
CA LEU A 116 2.23 13.04 12.55
C LEU A 116 2.87 12.25 13.70
N HIS A 117 2.21 11.20 14.15
CA HIS A 117 2.78 10.25 15.09
C HIS A 117 3.34 9.05 14.33
N GLU A 118 4.55 8.68 14.71
CA GLU A 118 5.24 7.53 14.15
C GLU A 118 5.66 6.56 15.25
N ASN A 119 5.34 5.29 15.05
CA ASN A 119 5.81 4.19 15.87
C ASN A 119 6.63 3.24 15.00
N TYR A 120 7.95 3.34 15.12
CA TYR A 120 8.89 2.43 14.47
C TYR A 120 8.87 1.09 15.19
N THR A 121 8.32 0.08 14.51
CA THR A 121 8.35 -1.31 14.96
C THR A 121 8.87 -2.17 13.83
N CYS A 122 9.25 -3.41 14.14
CA CYS A 122 9.60 -4.42 13.15
C CYS A 122 8.85 -5.72 13.44
N ALA A 123 8.75 -6.58 12.44
CA ALA A 123 8.07 -7.86 12.55
C ALA A 123 8.94 -9.00 12.02
N ILE A 124 8.86 -10.14 12.69
CA ILE A 124 9.44 -11.40 12.22
C ILE A 124 8.33 -12.22 11.56
N ILE A 125 8.54 -12.60 10.31
CA ILE A 125 7.61 -13.37 9.49
C ILE A 125 8.17 -14.78 9.29
N ASP A 126 7.36 -15.79 9.57
CA ASP A 126 7.58 -17.17 9.13
C ASP A 126 7.28 -17.25 7.62
N VAL A 127 8.34 -17.46 6.83
CA VAL A 127 8.29 -17.40 5.36
C VAL A 127 7.39 -18.48 4.78
N LYS A 128 7.44 -19.69 5.34
CA LYS A 128 6.67 -20.84 4.86
C LYS A 128 5.18 -20.67 5.16
N LYS A 129 4.85 -20.12 6.33
CA LYS A 129 3.47 -19.89 6.76
C LYS A 129 2.90 -18.56 6.28
N ALA A 130 3.73 -17.67 5.74
CA ALA A 130 3.35 -16.31 5.36
C ALA A 130 2.64 -15.57 6.51
N LYS A 131 3.18 -15.73 7.74
CA LYS A 131 2.56 -15.28 8.98
C LYS A 131 3.57 -14.57 9.86
N ILE A 132 3.13 -13.50 10.49
CA ILE A 132 3.90 -12.83 11.52
C ILE A 132 3.89 -13.66 12.80
N VAL A 133 5.08 -13.93 13.29
CA VAL A 133 5.31 -14.73 14.50
C VAL A 133 5.79 -13.88 15.67
N LYS A 134 6.31 -12.67 15.40
CA LYS A 134 6.68 -11.71 16.44
C LYS A 134 6.61 -10.28 15.92
N GLN A 135 6.16 -9.34 16.75
CA GLN A 135 6.26 -7.90 16.52
C GLN A 135 7.07 -7.28 17.66
N MET A 136 7.93 -6.31 17.33
CA MET A 136 8.93 -5.78 18.25
C MET A 136 9.00 -4.27 18.09
N GLN A 137 8.91 -3.53 19.19
CA GLN A 137 9.13 -2.08 19.25
C GLN A 137 10.60 -1.73 19.53
N GLN A 138 11.35 -2.69 20.05
CA GLN A 138 12.76 -2.60 20.38
C GLN A 138 13.47 -3.77 19.70
N ASP A 139 14.82 -3.73 19.67
CA ASP A 139 15.65 -4.78 19.09
C ASP A 139 15.49 -4.96 17.56
N CYS A 140 15.00 -3.95 16.84
CA CYS A 140 14.91 -3.97 15.37
C CYS A 140 16.26 -3.80 14.67
N ASP A 141 17.27 -3.33 15.41
CA ASP A 141 18.69 -3.22 15.04
C ASP A 141 19.47 -4.53 15.26
N GLY A 142 18.78 -5.61 15.63
CA GLY A 142 19.38 -6.92 15.83
C GLY A 142 19.95 -7.53 14.54
N SER A 143 20.49 -8.74 14.70
CA SER A 143 21.01 -9.53 13.59
C SER A 143 20.72 -11.01 13.77
N TRP A 144 20.64 -11.74 12.64
CA TRP A 144 20.56 -13.18 12.68
C TRP A 144 21.93 -13.80 13.00
N ASN A 145 21.98 -14.66 14.01
CA ASN A 145 23.17 -15.48 14.27
C ASN A 145 23.14 -16.80 13.47
N LYS A 146 24.25 -17.55 13.51
CA LYS A 146 24.39 -18.86 12.83
C LYS A 146 23.37 -19.92 13.27
N LYS A 147 22.72 -19.73 14.43
CA LYS A 147 21.67 -20.62 14.95
C LYS A 147 20.26 -20.21 14.50
N ASN A 148 20.15 -19.27 13.55
CA ASN A 148 18.86 -18.71 13.09
C ASN A 148 18.07 -18.00 14.20
N GLN A 149 18.79 -17.39 15.14
CA GLN A 149 18.19 -16.60 16.21
C GLN A 149 18.37 -15.12 15.90
N TRP A 150 17.32 -14.32 16.13
CA TRP A 150 17.41 -12.87 16.11
C TRP A 150 17.99 -12.42 17.44
N VAL A 151 19.16 -11.82 17.39
CA VAL A 151 19.90 -11.35 18.56
C VAL A 151 19.94 -9.84 18.52
N SER A 152 19.52 -9.18 19.60
CA SER A 152 19.62 -7.72 19.69
C SER A 152 21.08 -7.25 19.67
N SER A 153 21.30 -5.95 19.45
CA SER A 153 22.62 -5.33 19.54
C SER A 153 23.30 -5.56 20.90
N GLY A 154 22.52 -5.66 21.98
CA GLY A 154 23.00 -6.01 23.33
C GLY A 154 23.28 -7.50 23.57
N GLY A 155 23.18 -8.36 22.55
CA GLY A 155 23.50 -9.80 22.65
C GLY A 155 22.38 -10.69 23.19
N LYS A 156 21.19 -10.14 23.45
CA LYS A 156 20.03 -10.91 23.94
C LYS A 156 19.36 -11.65 22.78
N VAL A 157 19.03 -12.93 22.98
CA VAL A 157 18.19 -13.68 22.04
C VAL A 157 16.75 -13.19 22.15
N VAL A 158 16.24 -12.57 21.10
CA VAL A 158 14.89 -11.98 21.02
C VAL A 158 13.91 -12.96 20.38
N PHE A 159 14.39 -13.75 19.42
CA PHE A 159 13.63 -14.80 18.74
C PHE A 159 14.55 -15.94 18.34
N GLY A 160 14.04 -17.16 18.40
CA GLY A 160 14.72 -18.38 18.00
C GLY A 160 13.76 -19.56 18.12
N GLN A 161 14.05 -20.65 17.43
CA GLN A 161 13.37 -21.91 17.69
C GLN A 161 13.85 -22.44 19.06
N GLN A 162 12.91 -22.77 19.94
CA GLN A 162 13.16 -23.62 21.10
C GLN A 162 13.23 -25.08 20.64
#